data_AF-A0A3M1ZXR0-F1
#
_entry.id   AF-A0A3M1ZXR0-F1
#
_cell.length_a   1.000
_cell.length_b   1.000
_cell.length_c   1.000
_cell.angle_alpha   90.00
_cell.angle_beta   90.00
_cell.angle_gamma   90.00
#
_symmetry.space_group_name_H-M   'P 1'
#
loop_
_entity.id
_entity.type
_entity.pdbx_description
1 polymer ?
#
loop_
_entity_poly.entity_id
_entity_poly.type
_entity_poly.pdbx_seq_one_letter_code
_entity_poly.pdbx_strand_id
1 'polypeptide(L)'
;MKSSTFAGITLTLLMLLLVLGAAFLFLWQGRESLNEQVELLSDDLAVVEATATESAIVADGVRATATAVAATLATVEAESVLLEGQLVDSQQEVDAMANQIATLEASLATAQAQLAVSGVPSVTIISPPADALLSPEEPVEILVVVTDLEGITAVNLTIADQTIGSYTVDDQTVFVARQEWIPPAEGSYTLSVMAVNSRGIAAEPVSVNFQVLDVTSRNTAIRHQVEQNVSELRGLELLAPIEPTVLTRDELRARIEEDFAAESSPEEARKDTLVLAAFDLLDRNFDLYSALVDLQSEAILGFYDPETAEFVVVTDENLLDASAQWTHAHEVMHVLQDQHFHLDLISSDELDSEAKAALRALAEGEAQLVQFLYITQGYFTDAQVEEVFASLEEQDDAVLDQVPQVLIDNLSFPYTAGFEFVLALYQQGGSTFSLVDAAWENLPQSTEQILHPDRYFAGDEPQIVSLPPLTDTLGVGWELLEEDILGEFFLREYLSQQLTEGDTDRAATGWGGDKYAVYWQPETESLAMVLRIVFDTPRDFQEFAAVYPDYPAGLFGVEGERRPDGGMCWVADEVICFYGAEQEGVIVRAPDVETAVLLANAIIQETIGISGY
;
A
#
# COMPACT_ATOMS: atom_id res chain seq x y z
N MET A 1 -48.30 -29.92 19.07
CA MET A 1 -48.17 -28.56 19.64
C MET A 1 -47.53 -28.73 21.01
N LYS A 2 -46.20 -28.68 21.11
CA LYS A 2 -45.31 -27.51 21.28
C LYS A 2 -45.51 -26.80 22.64
N SER A 3 -44.67 -27.13 23.62
CA SER A 3 -43.98 -26.17 24.51
C SER A 3 -43.11 -26.89 25.54
N SER A 4 -41.79 -26.94 25.34
CA SER A 4 -40.79 -26.80 26.42
C SER A 4 -39.35 -26.60 25.89
N THR A 5 -39.17 -26.06 24.68
CA THR A 5 -37.85 -25.72 24.10
C THR A 5 -37.27 -24.41 24.64
N PHE A 6 -38.03 -23.63 25.41
CA PHE A 6 -37.57 -22.34 25.92
C PHE A 6 -36.61 -22.47 27.13
N ALA A 7 -36.77 -23.51 27.96
CA ALA A 7 -35.95 -23.73 29.16
C ALA A 7 -34.56 -24.33 28.86
N GLY A 8 -34.39 -25.01 27.72
CA GLY A 8 -33.10 -25.52 27.28
C GLY A 8 -32.20 -24.41 26.74
N ILE A 9 -32.76 -23.51 25.93
CA ILE A 9 -32.03 -22.40 25.29
C ILE A 9 -31.57 -21.37 26.33
N THR A 10 -32.38 -21.08 27.36
CA THR A 10 -31.97 -20.18 28.45
C THR A 10 -30.84 -20.77 29.29
N LEU A 11 -30.80 -22.09 29.48
CA LEU A 11 -29.73 -22.75 30.24
C LEU A 11 -28.41 -22.80 29.45
N THR A 12 -28.47 -22.95 28.12
CA THR A 12 -27.29 -22.91 27.24
C THR A 12 -26.72 -21.50 27.10
N LEU A 13 -27.57 -20.47 26.98
CA LEU A 13 -27.14 -19.06 27.00
C LEU A 13 -26.53 -18.65 28.34
N LEU A 14 -27.07 -19.15 29.46
CA LEU A 14 -26.49 -18.90 30.79
C LEU A 14 -25.12 -19.58 30.97
N MET A 15 -24.92 -20.78 30.40
CA MET A 15 -23.61 -21.44 30.41
C MET A 15 -22.59 -20.74 29.50
N LEU A 16 -23.00 -20.26 28.31
CA LEU A 16 -22.15 -19.47 27.43
C LEU A 16 -21.72 -18.15 28.07
N LEU A 17 -22.63 -17.45 28.76
CA LEU A 17 -22.32 -16.24 29.54
C LEU A 17 -21.34 -16.50 30.69
N LEU A 18 -21.44 -17.65 31.35
CA LEU A 18 -20.51 -18.03 32.43
C LEU A 18 -19.12 -18.41 31.89
N VAL A 19 -19.04 -19.02 30.71
CA VAL A 19 -17.77 -19.32 30.03
C VAL A 19 -17.10 -18.04 29.52
N LEU A 20 -17.88 -17.12 28.95
CA LEU A 20 -17.39 -15.79 28.52
C LEU A 20 -16.94 -14.93 29.71
N GLY A 21 -17.68 -14.96 30.83
CA GLY A 21 -17.27 -14.27 32.06
C GLY A 21 -16.00 -14.84 32.69
N ALA A 22 -15.77 -16.15 32.58
CA ALA A 22 -14.54 -16.80 33.06
C ALA A 22 -13.34 -16.50 32.14
N ALA A 23 -13.54 -16.43 30.82
CA ALA A 23 -12.53 -16.00 29.86
C ALA A 23 -12.13 -14.53 30.10
N PHE A 24 -13.10 -13.65 30.35
CA PHE A 24 -12.87 -12.25 30.68
C PHE A 24 -12.06 -12.06 31.98
N LEU A 25 -12.37 -12.82 33.04
CA LEU A 25 -11.60 -12.79 34.29
C LEU A 25 -10.17 -13.32 34.13
N PHE A 26 -9.96 -14.32 33.26
CA PHE A 26 -8.64 -14.85 32.95
C PHE A 26 -7.80 -13.85 32.14
N LEU A 27 -8.42 -13.15 31.18
CA LEU A 27 -7.80 -12.06 30.41
C LEU A 27 -7.49 -10.84 31.29
N TRP A 28 -8.37 -10.48 32.23
CA TRP A 28 -8.11 -9.41 33.21
C TRP A 28 -6.93 -9.78 34.11
N GLN A 29 -6.90 -10.98 34.71
CA GLN A 29 -5.78 -11.40 35.55
C GLN A 29 -4.46 -11.48 34.77
N GLY A 30 -4.50 -11.85 33.48
CA GLY A 30 -3.36 -11.73 32.57
C GLY A 30 -2.88 -10.29 32.39
N ARG A 31 -3.82 -9.33 32.25
CA ARG A 31 -3.53 -7.89 32.11
C ARG A 31 -2.86 -7.28 33.34
N GLU A 32 -3.28 -7.61 34.56
CA GLU A 32 -2.60 -7.11 35.76
C GLU A 32 -1.19 -7.72 35.93
N SER A 33 -1.03 -9.01 35.62
CA SER A 33 0.29 -9.65 35.62
C SER A 33 1.23 -9.10 34.56
N LEU A 34 0.71 -8.54 33.46
CA LEU A 34 1.46 -7.81 32.44
C LEU A 34 1.85 -6.42 32.94
N ASN A 35 0.94 -5.69 33.61
CA ASN A 35 1.21 -4.36 34.15
C ASN A 35 2.35 -4.36 35.20
N GLU A 36 2.41 -5.36 36.09
CA GLU A 36 3.53 -5.49 37.05
C GLU A 36 4.87 -5.81 36.36
N GLN A 37 4.85 -6.48 35.20
CA GLN A 37 6.05 -6.73 34.39
C GLN A 37 6.47 -5.49 33.58
N VAL A 38 5.52 -4.69 33.13
CA VAL A 38 5.74 -3.41 32.43
C VAL A 38 6.38 -2.37 33.35
N GLU A 39 5.98 -2.31 34.62
CA GLU A 39 6.56 -1.38 35.61
C GLU A 39 8.03 -1.73 35.94
N LEU A 40 8.37 -3.03 35.99
CA LEU A 40 9.75 -3.51 36.13
C LEU A 40 10.61 -3.26 34.87
N LEU A 41 10.01 -3.37 33.67
CA LEU A 41 10.68 -3.06 32.40
C LEU A 41 10.89 -1.54 32.21
N SER A 42 10.01 -0.70 32.77
CA SER A 42 10.11 0.77 32.75
C SER A 42 11.36 1.29 33.48
N ASP A 43 11.69 0.72 34.65
CA ASP A 43 12.88 1.12 35.41
C ASP A 43 14.19 0.70 34.71
N ASP A 44 14.19 -0.46 34.04
CA ASP A 44 15.32 -0.91 33.22
C ASP A 44 15.44 -0.10 31.91
N LEU A 45 14.31 0.34 31.33
CA LEU A 45 14.24 1.18 30.14
C LEU A 45 14.85 2.57 30.39
N ALA A 46 14.59 3.20 31.55
CA ALA A 46 15.15 4.50 31.89
C ALA A 46 16.70 4.51 31.97
N VAL A 47 17.31 3.39 32.36
CA VAL A 47 18.77 3.22 32.38
C VAL A 47 19.34 3.00 30.98
N VAL A 48 18.58 2.30 30.13
CA VAL A 48 18.91 2.11 28.71
C VAL A 48 18.75 3.42 27.93
N GLU A 49 17.71 4.21 28.18
CA GLU A 49 17.46 5.53 27.59
C GLU A 49 18.59 6.53 27.89
N ALA A 50 19.09 6.57 29.13
CA ALA A 50 20.22 7.43 29.48
C ALA A 50 21.51 7.06 28.72
N THR A 51 21.72 5.76 28.48
CA THR A 51 22.86 5.23 27.71
C THR A 51 22.66 5.43 26.20
N ALA A 52 21.41 5.35 25.74
CA ALA A 52 21.00 5.62 24.36
C ALA A 52 21.13 7.10 24.03
N THR A 53 20.86 8.01 24.98
CA THR A 53 20.99 9.47 24.78
C THR A 53 22.46 9.88 24.58
N GLU A 54 23.39 9.30 25.34
CA GLU A 54 24.83 9.54 25.15
C GLU A 54 25.34 8.95 23.82
N SER A 55 24.78 7.82 23.41
CA SER A 55 25.04 7.20 22.10
C SER A 55 24.41 7.99 20.94
N ALA A 56 23.26 8.62 21.15
CA ALA A 56 22.54 9.45 20.18
C ALA A 56 23.28 10.75 19.88
N ILE A 57 23.91 11.39 20.87
CA ILE A 57 24.73 12.60 20.64
C ILE A 57 25.97 12.28 19.77
N VAL A 58 26.57 11.11 19.96
CA VAL A 58 27.68 10.64 19.11
C VAL A 58 27.16 10.26 17.72
N ALA A 59 26.00 9.62 17.64
CA ALA A 59 25.33 9.28 16.38
C ALA A 59 24.93 10.52 15.59
N ASP A 60 24.44 11.58 16.22
CA ASP A 60 24.07 12.86 15.60
C ASP A 60 25.29 13.60 15.06
N GLY A 61 26.43 13.54 15.76
CA GLY A 61 27.69 14.07 15.24
C GLY A 61 28.18 13.31 14.00
N VAL A 62 28.00 11.98 13.97
CA VAL A 62 28.29 11.14 12.81
C VAL A 62 27.29 11.37 11.68
N ARG A 63 26.01 11.55 12.00
CA ARG A 63 24.90 11.78 11.07
C ARG A 63 25.02 13.15 10.41
N ALA A 64 25.32 14.22 11.15
CA ALA A 64 25.59 15.54 10.58
C ALA A 64 26.81 15.54 9.63
N THR A 65 27.83 14.73 9.95
CA THR A 65 29.00 14.53 9.07
C THR A 65 28.61 13.72 7.83
N ALA A 66 27.75 12.71 7.98
CA ALA A 66 27.22 11.89 6.89
C ALA A 66 26.29 12.70 5.96
N THR A 67 25.40 13.53 6.49
CA THR A 67 24.51 14.42 5.72
C THR A 67 25.30 15.46 4.93
N ALA A 68 26.38 16.02 5.49
CA ALA A 68 27.25 16.93 4.75
C ALA A 68 28.01 16.22 3.61
N VAL A 69 28.41 14.96 3.82
CA VAL A 69 29.04 14.13 2.79
C VAL A 69 28.02 13.69 1.73
N ALA A 70 26.80 13.34 2.13
CA ALA A 70 25.70 12.95 1.26
C ALA A 70 25.18 14.12 0.41
N ALA A 71 25.07 15.34 0.95
CA ALA A 71 24.72 16.52 0.17
C ALA A 71 25.79 16.86 -0.88
N THR A 72 27.07 16.66 -0.54
CA THR A 72 28.18 16.82 -1.48
C THR A 72 28.19 15.69 -2.54
N LEU A 73 27.75 14.48 -2.17
CA LEU A 73 27.61 13.33 -3.08
C LEU A 73 26.41 13.50 -4.02
N ALA A 74 25.25 13.91 -3.51
CA ALA A 74 24.03 14.17 -4.28
C ALA A 74 24.20 15.30 -5.31
N THR A 75 25.05 16.30 -5.01
CA THR A 75 25.38 17.35 -6.00
C THR A 75 26.32 16.82 -7.10
N VAL A 76 27.14 15.81 -6.80
CA VAL A 76 28.01 15.12 -7.78
C VAL A 76 27.23 14.06 -8.57
N GLU A 77 26.24 13.41 -7.95
CA GLU A 77 25.32 12.45 -8.55
C GLU A 77 24.30 13.15 -9.45
N ALA A 78 23.76 14.32 -9.09
CA ALA A 78 22.81 15.05 -9.95
C ALA A 78 23.43 15.52 -11.30
N GLU A 79 24.74 15.82 -11.34
CA GLU A 79 25.47 16.08 -12.60
C GLU A 79 25.88 14.78 -13.34
N SER A 80 25.81 13.63 -12.65
CA SER A 80 26.11 12.28 -13.15
C SER A 80 24.85 11.59 -13.73
N VAL A 81 23.69 11.73 -13.10
CA VAL A 81 22.40 11.06 -13.39
C VAL A 81 21.90 11.25 -14.83
N LEU A 82 22.16 12.40 -15.46
CA LEU A 82 21.78 12.64 -16.86
C LEU A 82 22.68 11.91 -17.89
N LEU A 83 23.88 11.48 -17.47
CA LEU A 83 24.77 10.58 -18.21
C LEU A 83 24.69 9.13 -17.70
N GLU A 84 24.23 8.92 -16.46
CA GLU A 84 24.10 7.63 -15.78
C GLU A 84 22.92 6.83 -16.28
N GLY A 85 21.76 7.39 -16.66
CA GLY A 85 20.67 6.55 -17.20
C GLY A 85 21.11 5.68 -18.39
N GLN A 86 21.81 6.27 -19.37
CA GLN A 86 22.36 5.51 -20.51
C GLN A 86 23.60 4.67 -20.17
N LEU A 87 24.29 4.99 -19.07
CA LEU A 87 25.46 4.24 -18.60
C LEU A 87 25.08 3.12 -17.64
N VAL A 88 23.97 3.22 -16.90
CA VAL A 88 23.42 2.24 -15.96
C VAL A 88 22.74 1.13 -16.73
N ASP A 89 21.96 1.43 -17.79
CA ASP A 89 21.46 0.40 -18.69
C ASP A 89 22.63 -0.39 -19.31
N SER A 90 23.66 0.32 -19.76
CA SER A 90 24.86 -0.29 -20.33
C SER A 90 25.75 -0.98 -19.27
N GLN A 91 25.78 -0.49 -18.03
CA GLN A 91 26.56 -1.05 -16.92
C GLN A 91 25.83 -2.23 -16.29
N GLN A 92 24.51 -2.27 -16.26
CA GLN A 92 23.69 -3.42 -15.87
C GLN A 92 23.80 -4.52 -16.91
N GLU A 93 23.79 -4.20 -18.21
CA GLU A 93 24.14 -5.19 -19.25
C GLU A 93 25.59 -5.68 -19.08
N VAL A 94 26.55 -4.79 -18.81
CA VAL A 94 27.95 -5.16 -18.56
C VAL A 94 28.13 -5.93 -17.25
N ASP A 95 27.36 -5.66 -16.21
CA ASP A 95 27.42 -6.32 -14.90
C ASP A 95 26.69 -7.66 -14.94
N ALA A 96 25.59 -7.77 -15.68
CA ALA A 96 24.95 -9.05 -16.01
C ALA A 96 25.91 -9.92 -16.84
N MET A 97 26.57 -9.34 -17.85
CA MET A 97 27.62 -10.02 -18.61
C MET A 97 28.84 -10.33 -17.73
N ALA A 98 29.24 -9.46 -16.79
CA ALA A 98 30.37 -9.66 -15.90
C ALA A 98 30.07 -10.71 -14.83
N ASN A 99 28.83 -10.79 -14.34
CA ASN A 99 28.35 -11.84 -13.44
C ASN A 99 28.22 -13.17 -14.18
N GLN A 100 27.74 -13.18 -15.43
CA GLN A 100 27.81 -14.36 -16.30
C GLN A 100 29.27 -14.78 -16.54
N ILE A 101 30.18 -13.85 -16.82
CA ILE A 101 31.62 -14.13 -16.99
C ILE A 101 32.22 -14.64 -15.69
N ALA A 102 31.93 -14.03 -14.53
CA ALA A 102 32.44 -14.48 -13.23
C ALA A 102 31.89 -15.85 -12.85
N THR A 103 30.64 -16.15 -13.20
CA THR A 103 30.00 -17.47 -13.02
C THR A 103 30.62 -18.50 -13.96
N LEU A 104 30.91 -18.11 -15.20
CA LEU A 104 31.65 -18.91 -16.18
C LEU A 104 33.10 -19.14 -15.74
N GLU A 105 33.78 -18.14 -15.17
CA GLU A 105 35.14 -18.23 -14.64
C GLU A 105 35.20 -19.07 -13.36
N ALA A 106 34.21 -18.96 -12.47
CA ALA A 106 34.08 -19.80 -11.29
C ALA A 106 33.74 -21.25 -11.66
N SER A 107 32.86 -21.45 -12.63
CA SER A 107 32.56 -22.76 -13.22
C SER A 107 33.79 -23.35 -13.92
N LEU A 108 34.54 -22.53 -14.65
CA LEU A 108 35.79 -22.89 -15.31
C LEU A 108 36.89 -23.21 -14.29
N ALA A 109 37.02 -22.44 -13.20
CA ALA A 109 37.98 -22.68 -12.12
C ALA A 109 37.62 -23.95 -11.34
N THR A 110 36.33 -24.21 -11.13
CA THR A 110 35.82 -25.45 -10.52
C THR A 110 36.07 -26.65 -11.42
N ALA A 111 35.82 -26.50 -12.72
CA ALA A 111 36.16 -27.50 -13.74
C ALA A 111 37.68 -27.71 -13.81
N GLN A 112 38.50 -26.65 -13.72
CA GLN A 112 39.97 -26.70 -13.67
C GLN A 112 40.52 -27.34 -12.39
N ALA A 113 39.85 -27.14 -11.26
CA ALA A 113 40.17 -27.81 -10.00
C ALA A 113 39.79 -29.31 -10.05
N GLN A 114 38.71 -29.67 -10.73
CA GLN A 114 38.33 -31.06 -11.03
C GLN A 114 39.25 -31.72 -12.08
N LEU A 115 39.76 -30.94 -13.03
CA LEU A 115 40.74 -31.32 -14.07
C LEU A 115 42.08 -31.81 -13.49
N ALA A 116 42.41 -31.46 -12.24
CA ALA A 116 43.65 -31.91 -11.60
C ALA A 116 43.58 -33.36 -11.07
N VAL A 117 42.40 -33.99 -11.05
CA VAL A 117 42.20 -35.33 -10.45
C VAL A 117 41.54 -36.33 -11.41
N SER A 118 40.81 -35.86 -12.42
CA SER A 118 40.07 -36.73 -13.33
C SER A 118 40.53 -36.58 -14.77
N GLY A 119 40.97 -37.68 -15.38
CA GLY A 119 41.39 -37.73 -16.78
C GLY A 119 40.25 -37.73 -17.81
N VAL A 120 39.11 -37.12 -17.47
CA VAL A 120 37.87 -37.08 -18.27
C VAL A 120 37.45 -35.63 -18.53
N PRO A 121 36.73 -35.33 -19.64
CA PRO A 121 36.20 -34.01 -19.89
C PRO A 121 35.23 -33.53 -18.79
N SER A 122 35.23 -32.23 -18.51
CA SER A 122 34.20 -31.56 -17.70
C SER A 122 33.21 -30.84 -18.61
N VAL A 123 31.92 -30.94 -18.27
CA VAL A 123 30.80 -30.39 -19.06
C VAL A 123 29.97 -29.49 -18.15
N THR A 124 29.64 -28.30 -18.64
CA THR A 124 28.76 -27.34 -17.98
C THR A 124 27.70 -26.86 -18.97
N ILE A 125 26.43 -27.02 -18.61
CA ILE A 125 25.29 -26.51 -19.37
C ILE A 125 24.96 -25.13 -18.81
N ILE A 126 25.02 -24.10 -19.64
CA ILE A 126 24.74 -22.72 -19.26
C ILE A 126 23.29 -22.37 -19.58
N SER A 127 22.79 -22.84 -20.72
CA SER A 127 21.40 -22.66 -21.14
C SER A 127 20.87 -23.92 -21.84
N PRO A 128 19.62 -24.34 -21.57
CA PRO A 128 18.73 -23.76 -20.55
C PRO A 128 19.16 -24.11 -19.12
N PRO A 129 18.83 -23.29 -18.11
CA PRO A 129 19.05 -23.63 -16.72
C PRO A 129 18.19 -24.83 -16.30
N ALA A 130 18.58 -25.50 -15.22
CA ALA A 130 17.78 -26.58 -14.66
C ALA A 130 16.42 -26.03 -14.18
N ASP A 131 15.37 -26.80 -14.46
CA ASP A 131 13.97 -26.53 -14.14
C ASP A 131 13.39 -25.25 -14.78
N ALA A 132 14.04 -24.73 -15.83
CA ALA A 132 13.54 -23.59 -16.60
C ALA A 132 12.17 -23.85 -17.22
N LEU A 133 11.32 -22.82 -17.28
CA LEU A 133 10.07 -22.78 -18.03
C LEU A 133 10.30 -21.94 -19.28
N LEU A 134 10.17 -22.53 -20.46
CA LEU A 134 10.53 -21.90 -21.74
C LEU A 134 9.32 -21.80 -22.67
N SER A 135 9.28 -20.74 -23.47
CA SER A 135 8.23 -20.56 -24.49
C SER A 135 8.38 -21.57 -25.65
N PRO A 136 7.28 -22.14 -26.18
CA PRO A 136 7.30 -22.91 -27.41
C PRO A 136 7.43 -22.03 -28.67
N GLU A 137 7.19 -20.72 -28.56
CA GLU A 137 7.22 -19.79 -29.70
C GLU A 137 8.63 -19.30 -30.03
N GLU A 138 9.56 -19.42 -29.08
CA GLU A 138 10.93 -18.96 -29.21
C GLU A 138 11.92 -20.13 -29.39
N PRO A 139 12.95 -19.97 -30.23
CA PRO A 139 14.06 -20.93 -30.26
C PRO A 139 14.78 -20.94 -28.91
N VAL A 140 14.94 -22.12 -28.31
CA VAL A 140 15.74 -22.28 -27.10
C VAL A 140 17.21 -22.20 -27.48
N GLU A 141 17.92 -21.22 -26.91
CA GLU A 141 19.36 -21.14 -27.04
C GLU A 141 20.04 -22.17 -26.13
N ILE A 142 20.75 -23.12 -26.73
CA ILE A 142 21.56 -24.10 -26.01
C ILE A 142 23.00 -23.64 -26.01
N LEU A 143 23.52 -23.39 -24.81
CA LEU A 143 24.89 -22.98 -24.58
C LEU A 143 25.57 -23.96 -23.62
N VAL A 144 26.63 -24.61 -24.10
CA VAL A 144 27.35 -25.64 -23.37
C VAL A 144 28.85 -25.38 -23.44
N VAL A 145 29.52 -25.45 -22.29
CA VAL A 145 30.97 -25.31 -22.16
C VAL A 145 31.55 -26.67 -21.78
N VAL A 146 32.54 -27.12 -22.55
CA VAL A 146 33.28 -28.37 -22.29
C VAL A 146 34.76 -28.05 -22.12
N THR A 147 35.41 -28.66 -21.14
CA THR A 147 36.83 -28.43 -20.83
C THR A 147 37.58 -29.74 -20.59
N ASP A 148 38.80 -29.86 -21.11
CA ASP A 148 39.69 -31.00 -20.88
C ASP A 148 41.17 -30.58 -21.04
N LEU A 149 42.08 -31.04 -20.18
CA LEU A 149 43.50 -30.64 -20.21
C LEU A 149 44.30 -31.32 -21.33
N GLU A 150 43.85 -32.49 -21.80
CA GLU A 150 44.51 -33.28 -22.84
C GLU A 150 43.91 -33.04 -24.23
N GLY A 151 42.74 -32.41 -24.30
CA GLY A 151 42.07 -31.99 -25.53
C GLY A 151 40.72 -32.67 -25.72
N ILE A 152 39.76 -31.98 -26.31
CA ILE A 152 38.41 -32.48 -26.60
C ILE A 152 38.37 -32.95 -28.05
N THR A 153 37.78 -34.12 -28.31
CA THR A 153 37.62 -34.68 -29.68
C THR A 153 36.19 -34.75 -30.15
N ALA A 154 35.23 -34.95 -29.25
CA ALA A 154 33.81 -35.01 -29.62
C ALA A 154 32.90 -34.45 -28.52
N VAL A 155 31.84 -33.74 -28.93
CA VAL A 155 30.75 -33.29 -28.07
C VAL A 155 29.42 -33.61 -28.75
N ASN A 156 28.53 -34.30 -28.04
CA ASN A 156 27.19 -34.64 -28.52
C ASN A 156 26.14 -34.04 -27.59
N LEU A 157 25.17 -33.36 -28.18
CA LEU A 157 24.00 -32.79 -27.53
C LEU A 157 22.78 -33.62 -27.92
N THR A 158 22.01 -34.05 -26.93
CA THR A 158 20.75 -34.77 -27.14
C THR A 158 19.63 -34.15 -26.32
N ILE A 159 18.46 -33.95 -26.94
CA ILE A 159 17.21 -33.63 -26.24
C ILE A 159 16.20 -34.73 -26.56
N ALA A 160 15.55 -35.29 -25.53
CA ALA A 160 14.56 -36.36 -25.67
C ALA A 160 15.04 -37.51 -26.58
N ASP A 161 16.27 -38.00 -26.33
CA ASP A 161 16.96 -39.04 -27.10
C ASP A 161 17.22 -38.72 -28.59
N GLN A 162 16.97 -37.49 -29.04
CA GLN A 162 17.31 -37.02 -30.38
C GLN A 162 18.60 -36.22 -30.36
N THR A 163 19.54 -36.56 -31.24
CA THR A 163 20.76 -35.77 -31.43
C THR A 163 20.41 -34.45 -32.10
N ILE A 164 20.66 -33.36 -31.39
CA ILE A 164 20.44 -31.98 -31.89
C ILE A 164 21.74 -31.31 -32.31
N GLY A 165 22.88 -31.81 -31.83
CA GLY A 165 24.21 -31.31 -32.18
C GLY A 165 25.26 -32.39 -32.01
N SER A 166 26.17 -32.50 -32.97
CA SER A 166 27.31 -33.41 -32.91
C SER A 166 28.53 -32.71 -33.49
N TYR A 167 29.53 -32.48 -32.64
CA TYR A 167 30.71 -31.67 -32.95
C TYR A 167 31.94 -32.54 -32.88
N THR A 168 32.79 -32.44 -33.91
CA THR A 168 34.18 -32.93 -33.87
C THR A 168 35.08 -31.75 -33.54
N VAL A 169 35.94 -31.92 -32.54
CA VAL A 169 36.78 -30.85 -31.99
C VAL A 169 38.26 -31.24 -32.19
N ASP A 170 39.08 -30.30 -32.65
CA ASP A 170 40.50 -30.56 -32.97
C ASP A 170 41.40 -30.41 -31.74
N ASP A 171 41.25 -31.30 -30.75
CA ASP A 171 42.07 -31.37 -29.52
C ASP A 171 42.12 -30.05 -28.72
N GLN A 172 41.05 -29.24 -28.77
CA GLN A 172 40.96 -27.99 -28.02
C GLN A 172 40.76 -28.27 -26.52
N THR A 173 41.37 -27.47 -25.66
CA THR A 173 41.23 -27.64 -24.19
C THR A 173 39.93 -27.05 -23.64
N VAL A 174 39.28 -26.17 -24.40
CA VAL A 174 37.97 -25.58 -24.10
C VAL A 174 37.18 -25.55 -25.40
N PHE A 175 35.93 -25.98 -25.36
CA PHE A 175 35.00 -25.93 -26.48
C PHE A 175 33.65 -25.38 -26.02
N VAL A 176 33.06 -24.52 -26.82
CA VAL A 176 31.73 -23.95 -26.57
C VAL A 176 30.81 -24.37 -27.71
N ALA A 177 29.73 -25.08 -27.38
CA ALA A 177 28.66 -25.40 -28.31
C ALA A 177 27.54 -24.38 -28.15
N ARG A 178 27.16 -23.72 -29.26
CA ARG A 178 25.96 -22.87 -29.36
C ARG A 178 25.03 -23.48 -30.40
N GLN A 179 23.81 -23.82 -30.01
CA GLN A 179 22.80 -24.43 -30.87
C GLN A 179 21.43 -23.87 -30.55
N GLU A 180 20.69 -23.45 -31.56
CA GLU A 180 19.26 -23.16 -31.40
C GLU A 180 18.47 -24.46 -31.54
N TRP A 181 17.53 -24.67 -30.62
CA TRP A 181 16.60 -25.78 -30.66
C TRP A 181 15.16 -25.28 -30.63
N ILE A 182 14.37 -25.67 -31.62
CA ILE A 182 12.95 -25.34 -31.69
C ILE A 182 12.18 -26.49 -31.05
N PRO A 183 11.42 -26.26 -29.96
CA PRO A 183 10.61 -27.30 -29.33
C PRO A 183 9.58 -27.87 -30.31
N PRO A 184 9.45 -29.20 -30.43
CA PRO A 184 8.45 -29.81 -31.32
C PRO A 184 7.02 -29.75 -30.74
N ALA A 185 6.89 -29.62 -29.41
CA ALA A 185 5.63 -29.51 -28.67
C ALA A 185 5.89 -29.00 -27.24
N GLU A 186 4.84 -28.61 -26.51
CA GLU A 186 4.92 -28.47 -25.06
C GLU A 186 5.29 -29.79 -24.38
N GLY A 187 6.00 -29.72 -23.25
CA GLY A 187 6.33 -30.88 -22.44
C GLY A 187 7.61 -30.72 -21.64
N SER A 188 7.94 -31.75 -20.87
CA SER A 188 9.20 -31.84 -20.15
C SER A 188 10.28 -32.41 -21.06
N TYR A 189 11.43 -31.75 -21.09
CA TYR A 189 12.59 -32.13 -21.88
C TYR A 189 13.81 -32.28 -20.99
N THR A 190 14.70 -33.17 -21.40
CA THR A 190 16.02 -33.33 -20.77
C THR A 190 17.07 -33.08 -21.85
N LEU A 191 17.87 -32.03 -21.68
CA LEU A 191 19.11 -31.84 -22.44
C LEU A 191 20.18 -32.69 -21.78
N SER A 192 20.80 -33.60 -22.53
CA SER A 192 21.94 -34.39 -22.11
C SER A 192 23.13 -34.11 -23.01
N VAL A 193 24.29 -33.94 -22.39
CA VAL A 193 25.56 -33.62 -23.06
C VAL A 193 26.59 -34.67 -22.73
N MET A 194 27.21 -35.22 -23.76
CA MET A 194 28.31 -36.17 -23.64
C MET A 194 29.55 -35.64 -24.37
N ALA A 195 30.71 -35.67 -23.71
CA ALA A 195 31.98 -35.23 -24.28
C ALA A 195 33.03 -36.34 -24.20
N VAL A 196 33.96 -36.35 -25.17
CA VAL A 196 35.07 -37.31 -25.26
C VAL A 196 36.39 -36.54 -25.48
N ASN A 197 37.45 -36.91 -24.76
CA ASN A 197 38.78 -36.30 -24.91
C ASN A 197 39.67 -37.00 -25.95
N SER A 198 40.87 -36.47 -26.16
CA SER A 198 41.89 -36.97 -27.11
C SER A 198 42.41 -38.37 -26.80
N ARG A 199 42.17 -38.88 -25.57
CA ARG A 199 42.44 -40.28 -25.21
C ARG A 199 41.28 -41.23 -25.51
N GLY A 200 40.16 -40.73 -26.02
CA GLY A 200 38.95 -41.50 -26.21
C GLY A 200 38.20 -41.82 -24.92
N ILE A 201 38.45 -41.08 -23.84
CA ILE A 201 37.74 -41.24 -22.57
C ILE A 201 36.52 -40.31 -22.58
N ALA A 202 35.34 -40.89 -22.38
CA ALA A 202 34.08 -40.15 -22.30
C ALA A 202 33.81 -39.68 -20.86
N ALA A 203 33.24 -38.49 -20.73
CA ALA A 203 32.65 -38.02 -19.48
C ALA A 203 31.30 -38.72 -19.23
N GLU A 204 30.90 -38.79 -17.95
CA GLU A 204 29.50 -39.13 -17.63
C GLU A 204 28.57 -38.05 -18.22
N PRO A 205 27.42 -38.43 -18.80
CA PRO A 205 26.51 -37.46 -19.38
C PRO A 205 26.02 -36.46 -18.33
N VAL A 206 26.15 -35.17 -18.62
CA VAL A 206 25.57 -34.09 -17.79
C VAL A 206 24.21 -33.76 -18.38
N SER A 207 23.18 -33.69 -17.54
CA SER A 207 21.82 -33.44 -17.99
C SER A 207 21.13 -32.36 -17.16
N VAL A 208 20.32 -31.55 -17.82
CA VAL A 208 19.38 -30.61 -17.19
C VAL A 208 17.96 -30.92 -17.67
N ASN A 209 16.99 -30.84 -16.77
CA ASN A 209 15.58 -30.90 -17.11
C ASN A 209 15.05 -29.49 -17.25
N PHE A 210 14.10 -29.29 -18.15
CA PHE A 210 13.38 -28.04 -18.33
C PHE A 210 11.99 -28.35 -18.91
N GLN A 211 11.09 -27.38 -18.87
CA GLN A 211 9.75 -27.48 -19.42
C GLN A 211 9.56 -26.47 -20.54
N VAL A 212 8.85 -26.88 -21.59
CA VAL A 212 8.36 -25.98 -22.63
C VAL A 212 6.86 -25.85 -22.44
N LEU A 213 6.40 -24.62 -22.24
CA LEU A 213 5.00 -24.30 -21.91
C LEU A 213 4.61 -22.93 -22.47
N ASP A 214 3.45 -22.83 -23.11
CA ASP A 214 2.87 -21.55 -23.48
C ASP A 214 2.19 -20.90 -22.26
N VAL A 215 3.03 -20.27 -21.44
CA VAL A 215 2.59 -19.56 -20.22
C VAL A 215 1.65 -18.42 -20.56
N THR A 216 1.97 -17.64 -21.59
CA THR A 216 1.18 -16.48 -22.02
C THR A 216 -0.25 -16.88 -22.40
N SER A 217 -0.43 -17.89 -23.25
CA SER A 217 -1.77 -18.37 -23.61
C SER A 217 -2.52 -18.96 -22.41
N ARG A 218 -1.82 -19.65 -21.49
CA ARG A 218 -2.45 -20.20 -20.28
C ARG A 218 -2.88 -19.12 -19.30
N ASN A 219 -2.05 -18.11 -19.06
CA ASN A 219 -2.39 -16.97 -18.23
C ASN A 219 -3.54 -16.17 -18.84
N THR A 220 -3.57 -16.01 -20.17
CA THR A 220 -4.70 -15.39 -20.87
C THR A 220 -6.00 -16.16 -20.63
N ALA A 221 -5.96 -17.50 -20.70
CA ALA A 221 -7.13 -18.33 -20.43
C ALA A 221 -7.57 -18.27 -18.95
N ILE A 222 -6.62 -18.20 -18.01
CA ILE A 222 -6.89 -18.05 -16.57
C ILE A 222 -7.56 -16.68 -16.29
N ARG A 223 -7.00 -15.59 -16.83
CA ARG A 223 -7.57 -14.24 -16.70
C ARG A 223 -9.00 -14.19 -17.22
N HIS A 224 -9.24 -14.68 -18.43
CA HIS A 224 -10.59 -14.76 -18.99
C HIS A 224 -11.55 -15.62 -18.14
N GLN A 225 -11.06 -16.67 -17.47
CA GLN A 225 -11.89 -17.44 -16.53
C GLN A 225 -12.24 -16.63 -15.28
N VAL A 226 -11.29 -15.88 -14.71
CA VAL A 226 -11.53 -14.97 -13.58
C VAL A 226 -12.52 -13.88 -13.99
N GLU A 227 -12.36 -13.29 -15.18
CA GLU A 227 -13.27 -12.27 -15.72
C GLU A 227 -14.73 -12.77 -15.79
N GLN A 228 -14.91 -13.99 -16.28
CA GLN A 228 -16.22 -14.66 -16.32
C GLN A 228 -16.77 -14.93 -14.93
N ASN A 229 -15.93 -15.41 -14.01
CA ASN A 229 -16.32 -15.71 -12.64
C ASN A 229 -16.77 -14.44 -11.90
N VAL A 230 -16.03 -13.34 -12.03
CA VAL A 230 -16.38 -12.05 -11.41
C VAL A 230 -17.68 -11.51 -12.01
N SER A 231 -17.84 -11.55 -13.33
CA SER A 231 -19.08 -11.17 -14.01
C SER A 231 -20.29 -11.99 -13.53
N GLU A 232 -20.13 -13.30 -13.39
CA GLU A 232 -21.19 -14.20 -12.88
C GLU A 232 -21.51 -13.94 -11.41
N LEU A 233 -20.48 -13.79 -10.57
CA LEU A 233 -20.60 -13.53 -9.14
C LEU A 233 -21.32 -12.21 -8.89
N ARG A 234 -20.91 -11.15 -9.59
CA ARG A 234 -21.46 -9.80 -9.44
C ARG A 234 -22.81 -9.61 -10.14
N GLY A 235 -23.07 -10.40 -11.18
CA GLY A 235 -24.27 -10.28 -12.02
C GLY A 235 -24.21 -9.13 -13.02
N LEU A 236 -23.02 -8.64 -13.36
CA LEU A 236 -22.77 -7.60 -14.37
C LEU A 236 -22.00 -8.20 -15.54
N GLU A 237 -22.39 -7.88 -16.77
CA GLU A 237 -21.69 -8.31 -17.98
C GLU A 237 -20.58 -7.31 -18.34
N LEU A 238 -19.43 -7.78 -18.80
CA LEU A 238 -18.43 -6.91 -19.45
C LEU A 238 -19.04 -6.25 -20.70
N LEU A 239 -19.08 -4.91 -20.71
CA LEU A 239 -19.54 -4.09 -21.83
C LEU A 239 -18.44 -3.91 -22.89
N ALA A 240 -17.18 -3.93 -22.46
CA ALA A 240 -15.99 -3.90 -23.32
C ALA A 240 -14.99 -4.98 -22.87
N PRO A 241 -14.22 -5.57 -23.80
CA PRO A 241 -13.18 -6.54 -23.45
C PRO A 241 -12.05 -5.88 -22.64
N ILE A 242 -11.44 -6.64 -21.75
CA ILE A 242 -10.24 -6.22 -21.03
C ILE A 242 -9.02 -6.50 -21.90
N GLU A 243 -8.23 -5.48 -22.17
CA GLU A 243 -6.95 -5.58 -22.88
C GLU A 243 -5.83 -5.27 -21.88
N PRO A 244 -5.23 -6.29 -21.23
CA PRO A 244 -4.26 -6.05 -20.17
C PRO A 244 -2.92 -5.56 -20.73
N THR A 245 -2.40 -4.47 -20.17
CA THR A 245 -1.00 -4.05 -20.31
C THR A 245 -0.16 -4.92 -19.38
N VAL A 246 0.72 -5.73 -19.96
CA VAL A 246 1.55 -6.67 -19.21
C VAL A 246 2.94 -6.07 -19.03
N LEU A 247 3.34 -5.83 -17.78
CA LEU A 247 4.64 -5.26 -17.43
C LEU A 247 5.44 -6.23 -16.55
N THR A 248 6.76 -6.21 -16.67
CA THR A 248 7.66 -6.78 -15.65
C THR A 248 7.60 -5.94 -14.36
N ARG A 249 8.09 -6.47 -13.24
CA ARG A 249 8.15 -5.71 -11.97
C ARG A 249 8.97 -4.42 -12.08
N ASP A 250 10.08 -4.46 -12.82
CA ASP A 250 10.95 -3.30 -12.99
C ASP A 250 10.30 -2.25 -13.91
N GLU A 251 9.61 -2.67 -14.98
CA GLU A 251 8.83 -1.77 -15.83
C GLU A 251 7.66 -1.14 -15.05
N LEU A 252 6.97 -1.92 -14.21
CA LEU A 252 5.89 -1.40 -13.35
C LEU A 252 6.41 -0.36 -12.36
N ARG A 253 7.54 -0.63 -11.68
CA ARG A 253 8.16 0.35 -10.77
C ARG A 253 8.51 1.64 -11.51
N ALA A 254 9.18 1.54 -12.66
CA ALA A 254 9.55 2.71 -13.46
C ALA A 254 8.31 3.50 -13.91
N ARG A 255 7.22 2.80 -14.24
CA ARG A 255 5.94 3.42 -14.62
C ARG A 255 5.31 4.19 -13.44
N ILE A 256 5.22 3.57 -12.26
CA ILE A 256 4.69 4.21 -11.05
C ILE A 256 5.52 5.45 -10.67
N GLU A 257 6.85 5.37 -10.75
CA GLU A 257 7.72 6.51 -10.51
C GLU A 257 7.48 7.65 -11.51
N GLU A 258 7.27 7.33 -12.79
CA GLU A 258 6.96 8.31 -13.83
C GLU A 258 5.59 8.96 -13.62
N ASP A 259 4.56 8.16 -13.34
CA ASP A 259 3.20 8.64 -13.11
C ASP A 259 3.11 9.51 -11.84
N PHE A 260 3.72 9.06 -10.74
CA PHE A 260 3.78 9.86 -9.52
C PHE A 260 4.50 11.19 -9.74
N ALA A 261 5.61 11.20 -10.48
CA ALA A 261 6.32 12.43 -10.81
C ALA A 261 5.55 13.36 -11.77
N ALA A 262 4.56 12.83 -12.50
CA ALA A 262 3.67 13.60 -13.36
C ALA A 262 2.50 14.23 -12.59
N GLU A 263 2.03 13.56 -11.53
CA GLU A 263 0.86 13.96 -10.73
C GLU A 263 1.21 14.78 -9.49
N SER A 264 2.37 14.53 -8.86
CA SER A 264 2.78 15.19 -7.63
C SER A 264 4.20 15.73 -7.75
N SER A 265 4.37 17.02 -7.49
CA SER A 265 5.68 17.64 -7.35
C SER A 265 6.19 17.60 -5.91
N PRO A 266 7.50 17.65 -5.67
CA PRO A 266 8.05 17.81 -4.31
C PRO A 266 7.54 19.08 -3.60
N GLU A 267 7.10 20.11 -4.33
CA GLU A 267 6.49 21.31 -3.77
C GLU A 267 5.07 21.05 -3.26
N GLU A 268 4.27 20.27 -4.00
CA GLU A 268 2.93 19.84 -3.56
C GLU A 268 3.03 18.90 -2.36
N ALA A 269 3.89 17.88 -2.40
CA ALA A 269 4.11 17.00 -1.24
C ALA A 269 4.60 17.78 0.01
N ARG A 270 5.39 18.85 -0.19
CA ARG A 270 5.81 19.75 0.89
C ARG A 270 4.63 20.52 1.48
N LYS A 271 3.71 20.99 0.64
CA LYS A 271 2.47 21.65 1.06
C LYS A 271 1.60 20.68 1.86
N ASP A 272 1.39 19.46 1.38
CA ASP A 272 0.58 18.45 2.05
C ASP A 272 1.17 18.06 3.41
N THR A 273 2.51 17.97 3.50
CA THR A 273 3.23 17.80 4.77
C THR A 273 2.90 18.91 5.77
N LEU A 274 2.84 20.18 5.34
CA LEU A 274 2.48 21.30 6.22
C LEU A 274 1.01 21.23 6.65
N VAL A 275 0.11 20.85 5.75
CA VAL A 275 -1.30 20.67 6.09
C VAL A 275 -1.47 19.57 7.13
N LEU A 276 -0.91 18.39 6.92
CA LEU A 276 -0.96 17.28 7.86
C LEU A 276 -0.29 17.64 9.20
N ALA A 277 0.81 18.37 9.17
CA ALA A 277 1.46 18.88 10.37
C ALA A 277 0.62 19.92 11.13
N ALA A 278 -0.33 20.61 10.49
CA ALA A 278 -1.26 21.52 11.16
C ALA A 278 -2.21 20.77 12.12
N PHE A 279 -2.45 19.49 11.85
CA PHE A 279 -3.26 18.57 12.64
C PHE A 279 -2.41 17.58 13.44
N ASP A 280 -1.10 17.83 13.58
CA ASP A 280 -0.16 16.95 14.30
C ASP A 280 -0.07 15.52 13.72
N LEU A 281 -0.48 15.32 12.47
CA LEU A 281 -0.48 14.02 11.79
C LEU A 281 0.90 13.65 11.22
N LEU A 282 1.72 14.65 10.90
CA LEU A 282 3.09 14.50 10.41
C LEU A 282 4.04 15.52 11.04
N ASP A 283 5.33 15.19 11.08
CA ASP A 283 6.37 16.19 11.34
C ASP A 283 6.45 17.19 10.19
N ARG A 284 6.68 18.48 10.49
CA ARG A 284 6.75 19.56 9.50
C ARG A 284 7.85 19.37 8.45
N ASN A 285 8.85 18.53 8.72
CA ASN A 285 9.98 18.21 7.83
C ASN A 285 9.95 16.75 7.34
N PHE A 286 8.85 16.02 7.52
CA PHE A 286 8.71 14.67 6.99
C PHE A 286 8.84 14.69 5.45
N ASP A 287 9.58 13.73 4.91
CA ASP A 287 9.76 13.60 3.46
C ASP A 287 8.61 12.78 2.86
N LEU A 288 7.45 13.42 2.74
CA LEU A 288 6.23 12.78 2.24
C LEU A 288 6.38 12.28 0.80
N TYR A 289 7.12 13.01 -0.04
CA TYR A 289 7.31 12.63 -1.44
C TYR A 289 7.98 11.27 -1.55
N SER A 290 9.13 11.09 -0.90
CA SER A 290 9.86 9.81 -0.93
C SER A 290 9.03 8.68 -0.30
N ALA A 291 8.34 8.96 0.81
CA ALA A 291 7.49 7.97 1.47
C ALA A 291 6.35 7.46 0.56
N LEU A 292 5.71 8.35 -0.22
CA LEU A 292 4.65 7.97 -1.15
C LEU A 292 5.17 7.21 -2.39
N VAL A 293 6.37 7.52 -2.87
CA VAL A 293 7.03 6.75 -3.95
C VAL A 293 7.33 5.32 -3.48
N ASP A 294 7.96 5.19 -2.31
CA ASP A 294 8.33 3.89 -1.76
C ASP A 294 7.08 3.01 -1.58
N LEU A 295 6.04 3.57 -0.97
CA LEU A 295 4.79 2.88 -0.64
C LEU A 295 4.00 2.38 -1.86
N GLN A 296 3.94 3.16 -2.94
CA GLN A 296 3.26 2.72 -4.17
C GLN A 296 4.06 1.66 -4.94
N SER A 297 5.39 1.67 -4.85
CA SER A 297 6.25 0.75 -5.60
C SER A 297 6.28 -0.69 -5.07
N GLU A 298 5.85 -0.91 -3.82
CA GLU A 298 5.95 -2.20 -3.14
C GLU A 298 4.66 -3.04 -3.19
N ALA A 299 3.51 -2.42 -3.45
CA ALA A 299 2.20 -3.03 -3.16
C ALA A 299 1.49 -3.70 -4.36
N ILE A 300 2.02 -3.63 -5.58
CA ILE A 300 1.19 -3.86 -6.78
C ILE A 300 1.54 -5.16 -7.52
N LEU A 301 0.63 -6.15 -7.48
CA LEU A 301 0.62 -7.33 -8.37
C LEU A 301 -0.09 -7.05 -9.72
N GLY A 302 -0.85 -5.95 -9.78
CA GLY A 302 -1.60 -5.41 -10.91
C GLY A 302 -2.55 -4.33 -10.40
N PHE A 303 -3.01 -3.43 -11.27
CA PHE A 303 -3.97 -2.39 -10.92
C PHE A 303 -4.83 -2.00 -12.13
N TYR A 304 -6.01 -1.48 -11.88
CA TYR A 304 -6.84 -0.80 -12.89
C TYR A 304 -6.85 0.71 -12.64
N ASP A 305 -6.54 1.48 -13.67
CA ASP A 305 -6.64 2.94 -13.64
C ASP A 305 -7.96 3.40 -14.29
N PRO A 306 -8.91 3.96 -13.53
CA PRO A 306 -10.17 4.45 -14.07
C PRO A 306 -10.03 5.72 -14.92
N GLU A 307 -8.97 6.53 -14.77
CA GLU A 307 -8.79 7.74 -15.59
C GLU A 307 -8.40 7.39 -17.02
N THR A 308 -7.47 6.46 -17.18
CA THR A 308 -7.01 6.00 -18.50
C THR A 308 -7.78 4.78 -19.03
N ALA A 309 -8.61 4.17 -18.18
CA ALA A 309 -9.25 2.87 -18.39
C ALA A 309 -8.23 1.76 -18.73
N GLU A 310 -7.04 1.84 -18.15
CA GLU A 310 -5.95 0.90 -18.38
C GLU A 310 -5.94 -0.21 -17.31
N PHE A 311 -5.77 -1.45 -17.75
CA PHE A 311 -5.67 -2.62 -16.89
C PHE A 311 -4.24 -3.15 -16.89
N VAL A 312 -3.48 -2.89 -15.84
CA VAL A 312 -2.06 -3.26 -15.76
C VAL A 312 -1.89 -4.53 -14.93
N VAL A 313 -1.12 -5.48 -15.44
CA VAL A 313 -0.79 -6.74 -14.75
C VAL A 313 0.70 -7.00 -14.78
N VAL A 314 1.22 -7.50 -13.66
CA VAL A 314 2.61 -7.96 -13.60
C VAL A 314 2.74 -9.32 -14.30
N THR A 315 3.82 -9.50 -15.05
CA THR A 315 4.31 -10.81 -15.48
C THR A 315 5.64 -11.14 -14.83
N ASP A 316 5.73 -12.36 -14.31
CA ASP A 316 6.92 -12.96 -13.73
C ASP A 316 7.38 -14.19 -14.55
N GLU A 317 6.88 -14.33 -15.79
CA GLU A 317 7.06 -15.48 -16.68
C GLU A 317 6.53 -16.83 -16.13
N ASN A 318 5.82 -16.82 -14.99
CA ASN A 318 5.20 -18.01 -14.40
C ASN A 318 3.70 -18.09 -14.70
N LEU A 319 3.11 -19.25 -14.42
CA LEU A 319 1.66 -19.39 -14.40
C LEU A 319 1.07 -18.61 -13.23
N LEU A 320 -0.05 -17.92 -13.46
CA LEU A 320 -0.79 -17.22 -12.41
C LEU A 320 -1.25 -18.20 -11.33
N ASP A 321 -0.73 -18.01 -10.12
CA ASP A 321 -1.14 -18.74 -8.93
C ASP A 321 -2.51 -18.26 -8.40
N ALA A 322 -2.97 -18.84 -7.29
CA ALA A 322 -4.26 -18.45 -6.71
C ALA A 322 -4.26 -17.01 -6.17
N SER A 323 -3.14 -16.51 -5.65
CA SER A 323 -3.03 -15.15 -5.10
C SER A 323 -3.10 -14.10 -6.20
N ALA A 324 -2.41 -14.33 -7.32
CA ALA A 324 -2.48 -13.48 -8.50
C ALA A 324 -3.88 -13.52 -9.14
N GLN A 325 -4.54 -14.69 -9.17
CA GLN A 325 -5.94 -14.79 -9.62
C GLN A 325 -6.91 -14.05 -8.69
N TRP A 326 -6.67 -14.08 -7.38
CA TRP A 326 -7.47 -13.37 -6.38
C TRP A 326 -7.32 -11.85 -6.51
N THR A 327 -6.10 -11.37 -6.75
CA THR A 327 -5.84 -9.95 -7.05
C THR A 327 -6.47 -9.56 -8.38
N HIS A 328 -6.33 -10.38 -9.42
CA HIS A 328 -6.96 -10.12 -10.71
C HIS A 328 -8.50 -10.04 -10.61
N ALA A 329 -9.12 -10.80 -9.70
CA ALA A 329 -10.57 -10.69 -9.45
C ALA A 329 -10.98 -9.33 -8.86
N HIS A 330 -10.10 -8.72 -8.05
CA HIS A 330 -10.28 -7.36 -7.53
C HIS A 330 -10.28 -6.35 -8.67
N GLU A 331 -9.23 -6.37 -9.49
CA GLU A 331 -9.06 -5.42 -10.59
C GLU A 331 -10.17 -5.54 -11.64
N VAL A 332 -10.63 -6.76 -11.95
CA VAL A 332 -11.78 -6.94 -12.85
C VAL A 332 -13.04 -6.30 -12.28
N MET A 333 -13.20 -6.26 -10.95
CA MET A 333 -14.33 -5.56 -10.35
C MET A 333 -14.25 -4.06 -10.62
N HIS A 334 -13.07 -3.43 -10.55
CA HIS A 334 -12.92 -2.02 -10.94
C HIS A 334 -13.27 -1.78 -12.42
N VAL A 335 -12.90 -2.69 -13.32
CA VAL A 335 -13.35 -2.61 -14.72
C VAL A 335 -14.88 -2.62 -14.82
N LEU A 336 -15.55 -3.51 -14.08
CA LEU A 336 -17.01 -3.57 -14.09
C LEU A 336 -17.63 -2.30 -13.47
N GLN A 337 -17.02 -1.75 -12.42
CA GLN A 337 -17.46 -0.48 -11.83
C GLN A 337 -17.36 0.65 -12.84
N ASP A 338 -16.23 0.75 -13.55
CA ASP A 338 -16.04 1.79 -14.55
C ASP A 338 -17.04 1.67 -15.70
N GLN A 339 -17.18 0.46 -16.27
CA GLN A 339 -18.06 0.21 -17.40
C GLN A 339 -19.54 0.44 -17.08
N HIS A 340 -19.99 0.20 -15.85
CA HIS A 340 -21.41 0.33 -15.48
C HIS A 340 -21.76 1.60 -14.71
N PHE A 341 -20.81 2.19 -13.99
CA PHE A 341 -21.08 3.21 -12.97
C PHE A 341 -20.18 4.46 -13.04
N HIS A 342 -19.34 4.63 -14.06
CA HIS A 342 -18.47 5.81 -14.22
C HIS A 342 -17.50 6.00 -13.05
N LEU A 343 -16.61 5.02 -12.85
CA LEU A 343 -15.62 5.02 -11.77
C LEU A 343 -14.63 6.19 -11.93
N ASP A 344 -14.45 6.69 -13.15
CA ASP A 344 -13.71 7.91 -13.50
C ASP A 344 -14.18 9.16 -12.71
N LEU A 345 -15.37 9.15 -12.10
CA LEU A 345 -15.81 10.21 -11.19
C LEU A 345 -14.88 10.42 -9.98
N ILE A 346 -14.05 9.43 -9.61
CA ILE A 346 -13.07 9.57 -8.52
C ILE A 346 -12.04 10.69 -8.81
N SER A 347 -11.69 10.92 -10.08
CA SER A 347 -10.78 12.01 -10.49
C SER A 347 -11.50 13.30 -10.85
N SER A 348 -12.84 13.33 -10.82
CA SER A 348 -13.64 14.49 -11.24
C SER A 348 -13.59 15.66 -10.24
N ASP A 349 -13.48 16.88 -10.74
CA ASP A 349 -13.64 18.11 -9.93
C ASP A 349 -15.09 18.39 -9.50
N GLU A 350 -16.06 17.56 -9.93
CA GLU A 350 -17.47 17.71 -9.55
C GLU A 350 -17.75 17.27 -8.10
N LEU A 351 -16.89 16.43 -7.53
CA LEU A 351 -16.99 15.93 -6.16
C LEU A 351 -15.98 16.64 -5.26
N ASP A 352 -16.41 16.96 -4.04
CA ASP A 352 -15.48 17.37 -2.98
C ASP A 352 -14.65 16.17 -2.46
N SER A 353 -13.65 16.44 -1.64
CA SER A 353 -12.72 15.42 -1.14
C SER A 353 -13.39 14.34 -0.30
N GLU A 354 -14.41 14.69 0.50
CA GLU A 354 -15.18 13.74 1.29
C GLU A 354 -16.03 12.81 0.41
N ALA A 355 -16.72 13.34 -0.59
CA ALA A 355 -17.44 12.55 -1.56
C ALA A 355 -16.50 11.65 -2.38
N LYS A 356 -15.30 12.12 -2.74
CA LYS A 356 -14.27 11.31 -3.40
C LYS A 356 -13.78 10.18 -2.49
N ALA A 357 -13.49 10.46 -1.22
CA ALA A 357 -13.06 9.46 -0.25
C ALA A 357 -14.16 8.40 -0.03
N ALA A 358 -15.42 8.83 0.06
CA ALA A 358 -16.57 7.94 0.18
C ALA A 358 -16.79 7.08 -1.07
N LEU A 359 -16.65 7.66 -2.27
CA LEU A 359 -16.73 6.92 -3.54
C LEU A 359 -15.61 5.89 -3.67
N ARG A 360 -14.37 6.25 -3.32
CA ARG A 360 -13.25 5.30 -3.27
C ARG A 360 -13.55 4.15 -2.31
N ALA A 361 -14.06 4.43 -1.11
CA ALA A 361 -14.43 3.39 -0.15
C ALA A 361 -15.57 2.48 -0.65
N LEU A 362 -16.55 3.02 -1.37
CA LEU A 362 -17.57 2.20 -2.03
C LEU A 362 -16.95 1.27 -3.09
N ALA A 363 -16.06 1.81 -3.93
CA ALA A 363 -15.40 1.06 -5.00
C ALA A 363 -14.52 -0.08 -4.46
N GLU A 364 -13.58 0.26 -3.58
CA GLU A 364 -12.66 -0.70 -2.95
C GLU A 364 -13.41 -1.71 -2.07
N GLY A 365 -14.42 -1.24 -1.33
CA GLY A 365 -15.25 -2.10 -0.49
C GLY A 365 -16.02 -3.15 -1.28
N GLU A 366 -16.51 -2.80 -2.47
CA GLU A 366 -17.17 -3.75 -3.35
C GLU A 366 -16.19 -4.74 -3.99
N ALA A 367 -15.01 -4.28 -4.41
CA ALA A 367 -13.96 -5.16 -4.90
C ALA A 367 -13.51 -6.17 -3.82
N GLN A 368 -13.36 -5.72 -2.57
CA GLN A 368 -13.11 -6.58 -1.41
C GLN A 368 -14.25 -7.57 -1.14
N LEU A 369 -15.51 -7.14 -1.27
CA LEU A 369 -16.65 -8.05 -1.15
C LEU A 369 -16.61 -9.13 -2.23
N VAL A 370 -16.30 -8.77 -3.48
CA VAL A 370 -16.15 -9.74 -4.58
C VAL A 370 -15.04 -10.74 -4.27
N GLN A 371 -13.87 -10.27 -3.83
CA GLN A 371 -12.76 -11.13 -3.41
C GLN A 371 -13.15 -12.09 -2.28
N PHE A 372 -13.85 -11.61 -1.26
CA PHE A 372 -14.38 -12.43 -0.17
C PHE A 372 -15.36 -13.50 -0.68
N LEU A 373 -16.29 -13.12 -1.56
CA LEU A 373 -17.25 -14.04 -2.16
C LEU A 373 -16.57 -15.04 -3.10
N TYR A 374 -15.50 -14.64 -3.80
CA TYR A 374 -14.73 -15.50 -4.70
C TYR A 374 -14.14 -16.69 -3.95
N ILE A 375 -13.52 -16.44 -2.79
CA ILE A 375 -12.97 -17.48 -1.91
C ILE A 375 -14.07 -18.33 -1.27
N THR A 376 -15.18 -17.72 -0.84
CA THR A 376 -16.20 -18.40 -0.03
C THR A 376 -17.28 -19.14 -0.84
N GLN A 377 -17.47 -18.82 -2.12
CA GLN A 377 -18.49 -19.43 -2.98
C GLN A 377 -17.98 -20.55 -3.89
N GLY A 378 -16.73 -20.97 -3.72
CA GLY A 378 -16.18 -22.17 -4.36
C GLY A 378 -15.57 -21.95 -5.75
N TYR A 379 -15.13 -20.72 -6.05
CA TYR A 379 -14.31 -20.43 -7.23
C TYR A 379 -12.86 -20.91 -7.08
N PHE A 380 -12.42 -21.12 -5.83
CA PHE A 380 -11.17 -21.79 -5.50
C PHE A 380 -11.38 -23.14 -4.81
N THR A 381 -10.39 -24.02 -4.99
CA THR A 381 -10.24 -25.24 -4.18
C THR A 381 -9.66 -24.92 -2.81
N ASP A 382 -9.87 -25.79 -1.82
CA ASP A 382 -9.30 -25.62 -0.46
C ASP A 382 -7.78 -25.35 -0.47
N ALA A 383 -7.03 -25.98 -1.39
CA ALA A 383 -5.59 -25.77 -1.53
C ALA A 383 -5.22 -24.39 -2.09
N GLN A 384 -6.01 -23.89 -3.04
CA GLN A 384 -5.82 -22.53 -3.58
C GLN A 384 -6.19 -21.46 -2.54
N VAL A 385 -7.18 -21.73 -1.70
CA VAL A 385 -7.50 -20.85 -0.57
C VAL A 385 -6.34 -20.81 0.44
N GLU A 386 -5.75 -21.97 0.77
CA GLU A 386 -4.55 -22.04 1.62
C GLU A 386 -3.36 -21.28 1.00
N GLU A 387 -3.15 -21.39 -0.31
CA GLU A 387 -2.13 -20.65 -1.05
C GLU A 387 -2.32 -19.12 -0.97
N VAL A 388 -3.55 -18.62 -1.15
CA VAL A 388 -3.84 -17.19 -0.99
C VAL A 388 -3.48 -16.72 0.42
N PHE A 389 -3.94 -17.42 1.46
CA PHE A 389 -3.65 -17.04 2.84
C PHE A 389 -2.15 -17.12 3.18
N ALA A 390 -1.45 -18.13 2.69
CA ALA A 390 0.00 -18.23 2.87
C ALA A 390 0.73 -17.04 2.23
N SER A 391 0.30 -16.59 1.05
CA SER A 391 0.91 -15.41 0.40
C SER A 391 0.73 -14.12 1.18
N LEU A 392 -0.40 -13.95 1.89
CA LEU A 392 -0.64 -12.79 2.76
C LEU A 392 0.25 -12.83 4.02
N GLU A 393 0.54 -14.02 4.56
CA GLU A 393 1.44 -14.18 5.71
C GLU A 393 2.92 -13.95 5.34
N GLU A 394 3.27 -14.07 4.06
CA GLU A 394 4.64 -13.90 3.54
C GLU A 394 4.97 -12.46 3.15
N GLN A 395 4.00 -11.53 3.17
CA GLN A 395 4.25 -10.10 2.90
C GLN A 395 5.13 -9.49 4.01
N ASP A 396 6.13 -8.71 3.60
CA ASP A 396 7.09 -8.07 4.52
C ASP A 396 6.56 -6.71 4.97
N ASP A 397 6.05 -6.62 6.20
CA ASP A 397 5.53 -5.38 6.77
C ASP A 397 6.63 -4.36 7.14
N ALA A 398 7.92 -4.68 6.93
CA ALA A 398 9.05 -3.84 7.37
C ALA A 398 9.08 -2.43 6.78
N VAL A 399 8.39 -2.19 5.66
CA VAL A 399 8.24 -0.86 5.08
C VAL A 399 7.13 -0.08 5.76
N LEU A 400 6.03 -0.73 6.13
CA LEU A 400 4.94 -0.11 6.88
C LEU A 400 5.40 0.38 8.27
N ASP A 401 6.35 -0.31 8.91
CA ASP A 401 6.96 0.12 10.18
C ASP A 401 7.63 1.50 10.13
N GLN A 402 7.98 1.99 8.94
CA GLN A 402 8.65 3.28 8.72
C GLN A 402 7.69 4.38 8.22
N VAL A 403 6.45 4.02 7.90
CA VAL A 403 5.43 4.93 7.39
C VAL A 403 4.60 5.47 8.56
N PRO A 404 4.37 6.80 8.64
CA PRO A 404 3.47 7.37 9.63
C PRO A 404 2.07 6.74 9.59
N GLN A 405 1.53 6.41 10.75
CA GLN A 405 0.27 5.65 10.89
C GLN A 405 -0.89 6.27 10.08
N VAL A 406 -1.00 7.60 10.05
CA VAL A 406 -2.04 8.30 9.27
C VAL A 406 -2.03 7.96 7.78
N LEU A 407 -0.86 7.71 7.19
CA LEU A 407 -0.75 7.34 5.76
C LEU A 407 -1.22 5.90 5.55
N ILE A 408 -0.89 5.01 6.50
CA ILE A 408 -1.37 3.61 6.49
C ILE A 408 -2.88 3.57 6.66
N ASP A 409 -3.42 4.36 7.59
CA ASP A 409 -4.85 4.44 7.86
C ASP A 409 -5.60 5.03 6.66
N ASN A 410 -5.08 6.08 6.04
CA ASN A 410 -5.67 6.66 4.83
C ASN A 410 -5.68 5.68 3.64
N LEU A 411 -4.60 4.91 3.44
CA LEU A 411 -4.55 3.89 2.40
C LEU A 411 -5.48 2.71 2.68
N SER A 412 -5.60 2.30 3.93
CA SER A 412 -6.38 1.12 4.32
C SER A 412 -7.87 1.42 4.52
N PHE A 413 -8.25 2.68 4.79
CA PHE A 413 -9.63 3.11 4.99
C PHE A 413 -10.60 2.60 3.90
N PRO A 414 -10.36 2.82 2.59
CA PRO A 414 -11.31 2.40 1.58
C PRO A 414 -11.45 0.87 1.48
N TYR A 415 -10.40 0.11 1.80
CA TYR A 415 -10.46 -1.36 1.83
C TYR A 415 -11.17 -1.90 3.07
N THR A 416 -10.98 -1.27 4.23
CA THR A 416 -11.48 -1.77 5.51
C THR A 416 -12.89 -1.25 5.80
N ALA A 417 -13.02 0.06 6.02
CA ALA A 417 -14.31 0.70 6.28
C ALA A 417 -15.25 0.58 5.06
N GLY A 418 -14.70 0.66 3.84
CA GLY A 418 -15.46 0.43 2.61
C GLY A 418 -16.01 -1.00 2.52
N PHE A 419 -15.22 -2.02 2.87
CA PHE A 419 -15.72 -3.41 2.91
C PHE A 419 -16.84 -3.56 3.94
N GLU A 420 -16.71 -2.99 5.13
CA GLU A 420 -17.76 -3.02 6.16
C GLU A 420 -19.05 -2.35 5.66
N PHE A 421 -18.93 -1.19 5.02
CA PHE A 421 -20.05 -0.47 4.40
C PHE A 421 -20.75 -1.32 3.34
N VAL A 422 -20.02 -1.83 2.36
CA VAL A 422 -20.58 -2.62 1.26
C VAL A 422 -21.12 -3.96 1.73
N LEU A 423 -20.49 -4.60 2.73
CA LEU A 423 -21.00 -5.79 3.37
C LEU A 423 -22.33 -5.53 4.08
N ALA A 424 -22.48 -4.38 4.75
CA ALA A 424 -23.73 -3.97 5.37
C ALA A 424 -24.84 -3.78 4.32
N LEU A 425 -24.56 -3.13 3.19
CA LEU A 425 -25.48 -3.01 2.05
C LEU A 425 -25.88 -4.40 1.53
N TYR A 426 -24.91 -5.28 1.27
CA TYR A 426 -25.13 -6.63 0.75
C TYR A 426 -26.00 -7.48 1.69
N GLN A 427 -25.73 -7.45 3.00
CA GLN A 427 -26.50 -8.18 4.01
C GLN A 427 -27.92 -7.64 4.16
N GLN A 428 -28.08 -6.31 4.22
CA GLN A 428 -29.37 -5.65 4.29
C GLN A 428 -30.21 -5.92 3.02
N GLY A 429 -29.55 -6.05 1.87
CA GLY A 429 -30.12 -6.43 0.58
C GLY A 429 -30.45 -7.93 0.45
N GLY A 430 -30.34 -8.70 1.54
CA GLY A 430 -30.63 -10.14 1.57
C GLY A 430 -29.57 -10.99 0.90
N SER A 431 -28.30 -10.58 0.97
CA SER A 431 -27.16 -11.18 0.27
C SER A 431 -27.31 -11.13 -1.24
N THR A 432 -27.67 -9.95 -1.74
CA THR A 432 -27.69 -9.62 -3.18
C THR A 432 -27.05 -8.25 -3.37
N PHE A 433 -26.54 -7.97 -4.57
CA PHE A 433 -25.94 -6.68 -4.90
C PHE A 433 -26.95 -5.54 -5.08
N SER A 434 -28.25 -5.76 -4.91
CA SER A 434 -29.28 -4.75 -5.20
C SER A 434 -29.15 -3.43 -4.43
N LEU A 435 -28.70 -3.47 -3.16
CA LEU A 435 -28.43 -2.23 -2.41
C LEU A 435 -27.05 -1.63 -2.70
N VAL A 436 -26.13 -2.43 -3.24
CA VAL A 436 -24.83 -1.95 -3.73
C VAL A 436 -25.03 -1.21 -5.06
N ASP A 437 -25.82 -1.79 -5.98
CA ASP A 437 -26.26 -1.12 -7.22
C ASP A 437 -26.96 0.21 -6.91
N ALA A 438 -27.84 0.22 -5.90
CA ALA A 438 -28.53 1.43 -5.47
C ALA A 438 -27.57 2.48 -4.87
N ALA A 439 -26.45 2.06 -4.27
CA ALA A 439 -25.42 2.98 -3.79
C ALA A 439 -24.61 3.58 -4.94
N TRP A 440 -24.37 2.84 -6.03
CA TRP A 440 -23.81 3.43 -7.25
C TRP A 440 -24.73 4.46 -7.92
N GLU A 441 -26.05 4.28 -7.83
CA GLU A 441 -27.02 5.28 -8.30
C GLU A 441 -27.18 6.48 -7.35
N ASN A 442 -26.81 6.33 -6.08
CA ASN A 442 -26.93 7.33 -5.02
C ASN A 442 -25.68 7.29 -4.13
N LEU A 443 -24.58 7.83 -4.66
CA LEU A 443 -23.25 7.72 -4.04
C LEU A 443 -23.25 8.21 -2.58
N PRO A 444 -22.45 7.56 -1.70
CA PRO A 444 -22.17 8.13 -0.39
C PRO A 444 -21.40 9.46 -0.55
N GLN A 445 -21.67 10.40 0.35
CA GLN A 445 -21.19 11.80 0.25
C GLN A 445 -20.17 12.17 1.33
N SER A 446 -19.88 11.27 2.28
CA SER A 446 -18.93 11.53 3.36
C SER A 446 -18.33 10.25 3.92
N THR A 447 -17.17 10.37 4.54
CA THR A 447 -16.54 9.29 5.30
C THR A 447 -17.38 8.85 6.50
N GLU A 448 -18.21 9.72 7.07
CA GLU A 448 -19.21 9.35 8.10
C GLU A 448 -20.17 8.28 7.58
N GLN A 449 -20.69 8.42 6.36
CA GLN A 449 -21.63 7.45 5.79
C GLN A 449 -20.99 6.07 5.57
N ILE A 450 -19.68 6.04 5.30
CA ILE A 450 -18.89 4.82 5.18
C ILE A 450 -18.69 4.18 6.56
N LEU A 451 -18.27 4.97 7.55
CA LEU A 451 -18.04 4.52 8.92
C LEU A 451 -19.33 4.06 9.62
N HIS A 452 -20.46 4.68 9.29
CA HIS A 452 -21.78 4.42 9.88
C HIS A 452 -22.83 4.17 8.79
N PRO A 453 -22.94 2.93 8.26
CA PRO A 453 -23.86 2.63 7.16
C PRO A 453 -25.35 2.95 7.46
N ASP A 454 -25.74 3.01 8.73
CA ASP A 454 -27.08 3.43 9.14
C ASP A 454 -27.37 4.91 8.82
N ARG A 455 -26.35 5.77 8.76
CA ARG A 455 -26.44 7.17 8.35
C ARG A 455 -26.73 7.31 6.86
N TYR A 456 -26.02 6.53 6.04
CA TYR A 456 -26.33 6.41 4.62
C TYR A 456 -27.78 5.97 4.39
N PHE A 457 -28.25 4.94 5.09
CA PHE A 457 -29.65 4.48 4.99
C PHE A 457 -30.68 5.50 5.49
N ALA A 458 -30.30 6.35 6.45
CA ALA A 458 -31.15 7.42 6.95
C ALA A 458 -31.21 8.62 6.00
N GLY A 459 -30.31 8.70 5.02
CA GLY A 459 -30.14 9.86 4.14
C GLY A 459 -29.53 11.06 4.88
N ASP A 460 -28.57 10.79 5.77
CA ASP A 460 -27.84 11.81 6.53
C ASP A 460 -26.80 12.46 5.63
N GLU A 461 -27.11 13.63 5.05
CA GLU A 461 -26.21 14.34 4.13
C GLU A 461 -25.33 15.33 4.91
N PRO A 462 -24.02 15.45 4.57
CA PRO A 462 -23.14 16.40 5.23
C PRO A 462 -23.64 17.83 5.06
N GLN A 463 -23.62 18.60 6.15
CA GLN A 463 -24.01 19.99 6.14
C GLN A 463 -22.92 20.84 5.47
N ILE A 464 -23.34 21.77 4.62
CA ILE A 464 -22.42 22.68 3.93
C ILE A 464 -21.86 23.71 4.92
N VAL A 465 -20.57 23.62 5.20
CA VAL A 465 -19.83 24.60 6.02
C VAL A 465 -18.96 25.48 5.11
N SER A 466 -18.85 26.76 5.47
CA SER A 466 -18.01 27.72 4.75
C SER A 466 -17.17 28.55 5.71
N LEU A 467 -16.04 29.03 5.20
CA LEU A 467 -15.16 29.98 5.85
C LEU A 467 -15.19 31.33 5.09
N PRO A 468 -15.11 32.47 5.80
CA PRO A 468 -14.85 33.75 5.16
C PRO A 468 -13.46 33.75 4.49
N PRO A 469 -13.17 34.67 3.57
CA PRO A 469 -11.82 34.89 3.08
C PRO A 469 -10.89 35.37 4.21
N LEU A 470 -9.99 34.52 4.69
CA LEU A 470 -9.13 34.83 5.85
C LEU A 470 -7.75 35.40 5.46
N THR A 471 -7.30 35.28 4.21
CA THR A 471 -6.00 35.81 3.76
C THR A 471 -5.86 37.31 4.02
N ASP A 472 -6.91 38.08 3.69
CA ASP A 472 -6.95 39.54 3.97
C ASP A 472 -6.98 39.85 5.47
N THR A 473 -7.45 38.90 6.28
CA THR A 473 -7.52 39.02 7.74
C THR A 473 -6.14 38.83 8.36
N LEU A 474 -5.36 37.85 7.90
CA LEU A 474 -4.01 37.53 8.40
C LEU A 474 -2.96 38.57 7.99
N GLY A 475 -3.18 39.28 6.88
CA GLY A 475 -2.30 40.33 6.39
C GLY A 475 -1.21 39.83 5.44
N VAL A 476 -0.21 40.67 5.18
CA VAL A 476 0.82 40.41 4.15
C VAL A 476 1.78 39.30 4.59
N GLY A 477 2.02 38.33 3.70
CA GLY A 477 3.03 37.28 3.87
C GLY A 477 2.46 35.90 4.21
N TRP A 478 1.15 35.80 4.46
CA TRP A 478 0.45 34.53 4.62
C TRP A 478 -0.03 34.01 3.28
N GLU A 479 0.21 32.72 3.05
CA GLU A 479 -0.18 31.98 1.87
C GLU A 479 -1.21 30.93 2.28
N LEU A 480 -2.34 30.87 1.58
CA LEU A 480 -3.28 29.76 1.74
C LEU A 480 -2.63 28.52 1.15
N LEU A 481 -2.38 27.51 1.99
CA LEU A 481 -1.96 26.20 1.52
C LEU A 481 -3.18 25.47 1.00
N GLU A 482 -4.17 25.24 1.86
CA GLU A 482 -5.33 24.41 1.57
C GLU A 482 -6.59 24.93 2.26
N GLU A 483 -7.72 24.78 1.59
CA GLU A 483 -9.05 24.97 2.15
C GLU A 483 -9.93 23.79 1.73
N ASP A 484 -10.22 22.89 2.66
CA ASP A 484 -10.94 21.66 2.35
C ASP A 484 -11.86 21.19 3.50
N ILE A 485 -12.44 20.00 3.37
CA ILE A 485 -13.24 19.31 4.39
C ILE A 485 -12.36 18.25 5.04
N LEU A 486 -12.38 18.18 6.37
CA LEU A 486 -11.63 17.18 7.14
C LEU A 486 -12.36 15.83 7.14
N GLY A 487 -13.69 15.86 7.32
CA GLY A 487 -14.48 14.64 7.40
C GLY A 487 -14.40 13.95 8.77
N GLU A 488 -15.27 12.96 9.00
CA GLU A 488 -15.22 12.20 10.26
C GLU A 488 -13.95 11.35 10.35
N PHE A 489 -13.49 10.77 9.23
CA PHE A 489 -12.28 9.94 9.22
C PHE A 489 -11.04 10.72 9.70
N PHE A 490 -10.66 11.83 9.05
CA PHE A 490 -9.49 12.58 9.51
C PHE A 490 -9.74 13.34 10.81
N LEU A 491 -10.99 13.62 11.20
CA LEU A 491 -11.28 14.11 12.55
C LEU A 491 -10.88 13.07 13.60
N ARG A 492 -11.13 11.78 13.36
CA ARG A 492 -10.70 10.70 14.25
C ARG A 492 -9.18 10.62 14.32
N GLU A 493 -8.50 10.71 13.18
CA GLU A 493 -7.03 10.73 13.11
C GLU A 493 -6.43 11.95 13.84
N TYR A 494 -7.03 13.12 13.66
CA TYR A 494 -6.62 14.34 14.35
C TYR A 494 -6.73 14.18 15.86
N LEU A 495 -7.88 13.71 16.35
CA LEU A 495 -8.16 13.59 17.78
C LEU A 495 -7.36 12.46 18.45
N SER A 496 -7.10 11.35 17.74
CA SER A 496 -6.35 10.19 18.25
C SER A 496 -4.91 10.52 18.62
N GLN A 497 -4.35 11.62 18.10
CA GLN A 497 -2.99 12.07 18.45
C GLN A 497 -2.83 12.34 19.95
N GLN A 498 -3.90 12.71 20.65
CA GLN A 498 -3.85 13.05 22.09
C GLN A 498 -4.97 12.42 22.93
N LEU A 499 -6.09 12.05 22.31
CA LEU A 499 -7.23 11.46 23.01
C LEU A 499 -7.16 9.94 23.02
N THR A 500 -7.82 9.32 23.99
CA THR A 500 -8.00 7.86 24.00
C THR A 500 -9.01 7.45 22.93
N GLU A 501 -8.89 6.22 22.41
CA GLU A 501 -9.83 5.64 21.42
C GLU A 501 -11.30 5.90 21.76
N GLY A 502 -11.72 5.64 23.00
CA GLY A 502 -13.11 5.84 23.42
C GLY A 502 -13.54 7.31 23.56
N ASP A 503 -12.61 8.25 23.76
CA ASP A 503 -12.92 9.68 23.73
C ASP A 503 -12.91 10.22 22.30
N THR A 504 -12.01 9.74 21.44
CA THR A 504 -12.00 10.01 19.99
C THR A 504 -13.31 9.57 19.35
N ASP A 505 -13.75 8.33 19.59
CA ASP A 505 -15.03 7.82 19.11
C ASP A 505 -16.19 8.72 19.54
N ARG A 506 -16.25 9.05 20.83
CA ARG A 506 -17.32 9.88 21.39
C ARG A 506 -17.30 11.31 20.84
N ALA A 507 -16.12 11.84 20.52
CA ALA A 507 -15.97 13.19 19.99
C ALA A 507 -16.31 13.29 18.51
N ALA A 508 -15.87 12.32 17.71
CA ALA A 508 -16.03 12.35 16.27
C ALA A 508 -17.40 11.85 15.80
N THR A 509 -18.01 10.90 16.53
CA THR A 509 -19.34 10.38 16.19
C THR A 509 -20.38 11.51 16.25
N GLY A 510 -21.13 11.70 15.16
CA GLY A 510 -22.11 12.78 15.00
C GLY A 510 -21.52 14.06 14.43
N TRP A 511 -20.31 13.98 13.86
CA TRP A 511 -19.83 14.94 12.86
C TRP A 511 -20.94 15.20 11.84
N GLY A 512 -21.28 16.45 11.60
CA GLY A 512 -22.34 16.81 10.65
C GLY A 512 -21.83 17.60 9.45
N GLY A 513 -20.53 17.85 9.34
CA GLY A 513 -19.93 18.72 8.33
C GLY A 513 -18.83 19.61 8.91
N ASP A 514 -17.81 19.92 8.11
CA ASP A 514 -16.77 20.87 8.50
C ASP A 514 -16.15 21.59 7.30
N LYS A 515 -15.34 22.60 7.60
CA LYS A 515 -14.45 23.25 6.65
C LYS A 515 -13.21 23.71 7.40
N TYR A 516 -12.04 23.38 6.88
CA TYR A 516 -10.77 23.88 7.39
C TYR A 516 -10.02 24.73 6.37
N ALA A 517 -9.11 25.55 6.86
CA ALA A 517 -8.12 26.22 6.03
C ALA A 517 -6.77 26.28 6.77
N VAL A 518 -5.68 25.97 6.05
CA VAL A 518 -4.31 26.04 6.54
C VAL A 518 -3.54 27.11 5.78
N TYR A 519 -2.82 27.95 6.54
CA TYR A 519 -2.02 29.05 6.05
C TYR A 519 -0.57 28.91 6.51
N TRP A 520 0.35 29.32 5.64
CA TRP A 520 1.78 29.31 5.91
C TRP A 520 2.38 30.71 5.74
N GLN A 521 3.32 31.06 6.64
CA GLN A 521 4.11 32.28 6.53
C GLN A 521 5.60 31.91 6.36
N PRO A 522 6.14 31.95 5.13
CA PRO A 522 7.49 31.47 4.84
C PRO A 522 8.62 32.20 5.58
N GLU A 523 8.47 33.51 5.83
CA GLU A 523 9.53 34.31 6.46
C GLU A 523 9.75 33.96 7.94
N THR A 524 8.71 33.52 8.63
CA THR A 524 8.73 33.20 10.06
C THR A 524 8.52 31.71 10.33
N GLU A 525 8.41 30.90 9.27
CA GLU A 525 8.10 29.47 9.33
C GLU A 525 6.89 29.17 10.24
N SER A 526 5.88 30.05 10.17
CA SER A 526 4.71 30.01 11.04
C SER A 526 3.49 29.43 10.32
N LEU A 527 2.71 28.65 11.06
CA LEU A 527 1.50 28.00 10.56
C LEU A 527 0.27 28.56 11.28
N ALA A 528 -0.82 28.74 10.53
CA ALA A 528 -2.14 29.00 11.09
C ALA A 528 -3.15 28.03 10.48
N MET A 529 -3.95 27.38 11.31
CA MET A 529 -5.02 26.49 10.88
C MET A 529 -6.32 26.91 11.55
N VAL A 530 -7.41 26.83 10.79
CA VAL A 530 -8.75 27.11 11.27
C VAL A 530 -9.64 25.96 10.83
N LEU A 531 -10.37 25.38 11.77
CA LEU A 531 -11.37 24.34 11.51
C LEU A 531 -12.70 24.81 12.09
N ARG A 532 -13.69 24.97 11.21
CA ARG A 532 -15.08 25.17 11.59
C ARG A 532 -15.81 23.85 11.42
N ILE A 533 -16.39 23.34 12.50
CA ILE A 533 -17.06 22.04 12.53
C ILE A 533 -18.49 22.20 13.04
N VAL A 534 -19.43 21.47 12.44
CA VAL A 534 -20.81 21.36 12.89
C VAL A 534 -21.14 19.91 13.21
N PHE A 535 -22.12 19.71 14.08
CA PHE A 535 -22.56 18.38 14.52
C PHE A 535 -24.03 18.17 14.16
N ASP A 536 -24.43 16.92 13.96
CA ASP A 536 -25.81 16.51 13.65
C ASP A 536 -26.81 17.01 14.68
N THR A 537 -26.42 16.95 15.95
CA THR A 537 -27.26 17.37 17.05
C THR A 537 -26.51 18.18 18.09
N PRO A 538 -27.23 18.99 18.91
CA PRO A 538 -26.63 19.66 20.06
C PRO A 538 -26.01 18.72 21.09
N ARG A 539 -26.38 17.44 21.07
CA ARG A 539 -25.82 16.45 21.97
C ARG A 539 -24.45 16.02 21.49
N ASP A 540 -24.29 15.76 20.21
CA ASP A 540 -23.02 15.32 19.63
C ASP A 540 -21.96 16.43 19.80
N PHE A 541 -22.35 17.69 19.56
CA PHE A 541 -21.50 18.85 19.90
C PHE A 541 -21.13 18.90 21.39
N GLN A 542 -22.05 18.59 22.32
CA GLN A 542 -21.72 18.56 23.76
C GLN A 542 -20.75 17.43 24.10
N GLU A 543 -20.85 16.29 23.42
CA GLU A 543 -19.96 15.15 23.58
C GLU A 543 -18.54 15.51 23.10
N PHE A 544 -18.41 16.18 21.95
CA PHE A 544 -17.16 16.76 21.45
C PHE A 544 -16.59 17.84 22.38
N ALA A 545 -17.37 18.87 22.70
CA ALA A 545 -16.91 20.03 23.49
C ALA A 545 -16.52 19.65 24.93
N ALA A 546 -17.00 18.52 25.44
CA ALA A 546 -16.63 18.01 26.75
C ALA A 546 -15.21 17.40 26.79
N VAL A 547 -14.70 16.90 25.66
CA VAL A 547 -13.41 16.19 25.59
C VAL A 547 -12.36 16.92 24.78
N TYR A 548 -12.75 17.73 23.80
CA TYR A 548 -11.79 18.49 22.99
C TYR A 548 -10.78 19.30 23.82
N PRO A 549 -11.14 19.93 24.97
CA PRO A 549 -10.17 20.60 25.85
C PRO A 549 -8.97 19.75 26.31
N ASP A 550 -9.12 18.43 26.35
CA ASP A 550 -8.05 17.52 26.77
C ASP A 550 -6.99 17.34 25.67
N TYR A 551 -7.36 17.56 24.40
CA TYR A 551 -6.44 17.48 23.25
C TYR A 551 -5.30 18.51 23.34
N PRO A 552 -5.56 19.83 23.30
CA PRO A 552 -4.48 20.82 23.39
C PRO A 552 -3.83 20.86 24.78
N ALA A 553 -4.53 20.41 25.82
CA ALA A 553 -3.93 20.27 27.15
C ALA A 553 -2.89 19.15 27.20
N GLY A 554 -3.17 18.00 26.56
CA GLY A 554 -2.23 16.90 26.39
C GLY A 554 -1.04 17.30 25.51
N LEU A 555 -1.33 17.90 24.36
CA LEU A 555 -0.31 18.31 23.39
C LEU A 555 0.71 19.29 23.98
N PHE A 556 0.23 20.34 24.67
CA PHE A 556 1.10 21.40 25.18
C PHE A 556 1.51 21.22 26.65
N GLY A 557 0.87 20.33 27.39
CA GLY A 557 1.09 20.18 28.83
C GLY A 557 0.68 21.42 29.65
N VAL A 558 -0.29 22.20 29.17
CA VAL A 558 -0.79 23.42 29.82
C VAL A 558 -2.31 23.40 29.99
N GLU A 559 -2.83 24.17 30.95
CA GLU A 559 -4.28 24.35 31.12
C GLU A 559 -4.80 25.47 30.21
N GLY A 560 -6.06 25.33 29.79
CA GLY A 560 -6.74 26.32 28.95
C GLY A 560 -7.09 27.59 29.70
N GLU A 561 -6.78 28.74 29.11
CA GLU A 561 -7.15 30.06 29.61
C GLU A 561 -8.41 30.58 28.92
N ARG A 562 -9.44 30.91 29.71
CA ARG A 562 -10.65 31.52 29.16
C ARG A 562 -10.39 32.97 28.72
N ARG A 563 -10.77 33.28 27.48
CA ARG A 563 -10.64 34.60 26.86
C ARG A 563 -11.92 35.43 27.01
N PRO A 564 -11.83 36.78 26.96
CA PRO A 564 -12.99 37.67 27.12
C PRO A 564 -14.06 37.55 26.02
N ASP A 565 -13.68 37.07 24.84
CA ASP A 565 -14.53 36.79 23.68
C ASP A 565 -15.28 35.45 23.79
N GLY A 566 -15.06 34.69 24.88
CA GLY A 566 -15.77 33.44 25.18
C GLY A 566 -14.99 32.17 24.84
N GLY A 567 -13.88 32.29 24.10
CA GLY A 567 -13.00 31.17 23.75
C GLY A 567 -12.19 30.65 24.92
N MET A 568 -11.61 29.48 24.74
CA MET A 568 -10.59 28.89 25.62
C MET A 568 -9.31 28.68 24.79
N CYS A 569 -8.16 29.16 25.28
CA CYS A 569 -6.91 29.05 24.55
C CYS A 569 -5.81 28.41 25.40
N TRP A 570 -5.03 27.52 24.79
CA TRP A 570 -3.85 26.88 25.35
C TRP A 570 -2.63 27.47 24.66
N VAL A 571 -1.69 28.01 25.44
CA VAL A 571 -0.56 28.78 24.92
C VAL A 571 0.75 28.12 25.35
N ALA A 572 1.56 27.75 24.36
CA ALA A 572 2.92 27.28 24.50
C ALA A 572 3.82 28.05 23.50
N ASP A 573 4.62 27.36 22.70
CA ASP A 573 5.37 27.95 21.58
C ASP A 573 4.44 28.36 20.42
N GLU A 574 3.23 27.81 20.39
CA GLU A 574 2.11 28.22 19.55
C GLU A 574 0.81 28.24 20.39
N VAL A 575 -0.31 28.62 19.79
CA VAL A 575 -1.62 28.65 20.45
C VAL A 575 -2.62 27.76 19.74
N ILE A 576 -3.46 27.08 20.53
CA ILE A 576 -4.73 26.51 20.07
C ILE A 576 -5.84 27.21 20.83
N CYS A 577 -6.86 27.69 20.13
CA CYS A 577 -8.07 28.28 20.72
C CYS A 577 -9.30 27.52 20.25
N PHE A 578 -10.22 27.24 21.18
CA PHE A 578 -11.51 26.62 20.91
C PHE A 578 -12.65 27.56 21.29
N TYR A 579 -13.60 27.70 20.38
CA TYR A 579 -14.85 28.42 20.53
C TYR A 579 -16.00 27.48 20.21
N GLY A 580 -17.00 27.45 21.08
CA GLY A 580 -18.13 26.54 20.94
C GLY A 580 -19.45 27.25 21.19
N ALA A 581 -20.43 27.04 20.31
CA ALA A 581 -21.77 27.57 20.47
C ALA A 581 -22.81 26.66 19.80
N GLU A 582 -23.87 26.33 20.54
CA GLU A 582 -25.02 25.52 20.08
C GLU A 582 -24.65 24.14 19.53
N GLN A 583 -24.36 24.04 18.23
CA GLN A 583 -24.01 22.83 17.49
C GLN A 583 -22.70 22.99 16.70
N GLU A 584 -22.00 24.11 16.88
CA GLU A 584 -20.84 24.49 16.08
C GLU A 584 -19.59 24.70 16.97
N GLY A 585 -18.45 24.25 16.46
CA GLY A 585 -17.12 24.49 17.01
C GLY A 585 -16.26 25.28 16.02
N VAL A 586 -15.40 26.15 16.55
CA VAL A 586 -14.30 26.78 15.80
C VAL A 586 -13.01 26.52 16.57
N ILE A 587 -12.07 25.85 15.90
CA ILE A 587 -10.73 25.56 16.38
C ILE A 587 -9.77 26.42 15.58
N VAL A 588 -8.84 27.08 16.27
CA VAL A 588 -7.80 27.89 15.64
C VAL A 588 -6.45 27.52 16.22
N ARG A 589 -5.52 27.06 15.39
CA ARG A 589 -4.09 26.96 15.70
C ARG A 589 -3.37 28.13 15.06
N ALA A 590 -2.49 28.81 15.80
CA ALA A 590 -1.78 30.00 15.29
C ALA A 590 -0.44 30.20 16.02
N PRO A 591 0.48 31.03 15.51
CA PRO A 591 1.74 31.32 16.21
C PRO A 591 1.54 32.10 17.52
N ASP A 592 0.47 32.89 17.62
CA ASP A 592 0.18 33.68 18.81
C ASP A 592 -1.33 33.92 19.00
N VAL A 593 -1.68 34.31 20.23
CA VAL A 593 -3.07 34.55 20.65
C VAL A 593 -3.73 35.67 19.85
N GLU A 594 -2.98 36.68 19.41
CA GLU A 594 -3.53 37.80 18.63
C GLU A 594 -4.04 37.30 17.28
N THR A 595 -3.24 36.48 16.60
CA THR A 595 -3.57 35.85 15.34
C THR A 595 -4.73 34.87 15.48
N ALA A 596 -4.72 34.02 16.52
CA ALA A 596 -5.82 33.07 16.76
C ALA A 596 -7.16 33.76 17.00
N VAL A 597 -7.17 34.78 17.86
CA VAL A 597 -8.38 35.56 18.18
C VAL A 597 -8.87 36.34 16.95
N LEU A 598 -7.95 36.85 16.13
CA LEU A 598 -8.28 37.56 14.90
C LEU A 598 -9.03 36.66 13.91
N LEU A 599 -8.49 35.45 13.66
CA LEU A 599 -9.11 34.44 12.81
C LEU A 599 -10.48 33.98 13.35
N ALA A 600 -10.55 33.64 14.64
CA ALA A 600 -11.80 33.20 15.26
C ALA A 600 -12.91 34.26 15.15
N ASN A 601 -12.57 35.54 15.38
CA ASN A 601 -13.54 36.63 15.27
C ASN A 601 -14.05 36.84 13.84
N ALA A 602 -13.21 36.65 12.82
CA ALA A 602 -13.64 36.76 11.43
C ALA A 602 -14.72 35.72 11.10
N ILE A 603 -14.57 34.49 11.61
CA ILE A 603 -15.55 33.41 11.42
C ILE A 603 -16.83 33.67 12.24
N ILE A 604 -16.69 33.95 13.55
CA ILE A 604 -17.83 34.07 14.47
C ILE A 604 -18.72 35.30 14.16
N GLN A 605 -18.12 36.43 13.74
CA GLN A 605 -18.88 37.65 13.45
C GLN A 605 -19.78 37.51 12.22
N GLU A 606 -19.41 36.68 11.25
CA GLU A 606 -20.22 36.45 10.06
C GLU A 606 -21.42 35.53 10.36
N THR A 607 -21.26 34.54 11.25
CA THR A 607 -22.34 33.66 11.72
C THR A 607 -23.46 34.41 12.46
N ILE A 608 -23.13 35.49 13.19
CA ILE A 608 -24.12 36.33 13.91
C ILE A 608 -24.76 37.38 12.98
N GLY A 609 -24.23 37.57 11.76
CA GLY A 609 -24.58 38.66 10.83
C GLY A 609 -25.93 38.59 10.12
N ILE A 610 -26.74 37.52 10.30
CA ILE A 610 -28.05 37.37 9.61
C ILE A 610 -29.27 37.40 10.57
N SER A 611 -29.08 37.62 11.88
CA SER A 611 -30.17 37.74 12.86
C SER A 611 -30.29 39.16 13.44
N GLY A 612 -30.45 40.17 12.59
CA GLY A 612 -30.53 41.55 13.04
C GLY A 612 -31.20 42.53 12.07
N TYR A 613 -32.52 42.42 11.90
CA TYR A 613 -33.43 43.55 11.70
C TYR A 613 -34.81 43.31 12.32
#